data_AF-A0AAJ3JHD8-F1
#
_entry.id   AF-A0AAJ3JHD8-F1
#
_cell.length_a   1.000
_cell.length_b   1.000
_cell.length_c   1.000
_cell.angle_alpha   90.00
_cell.angle_beta   90.00
_cell.angle_gamma   90.00
#
_symmetry.space_group_name_H-M   'P 1'
#
loop_
_entity.id
_entity.type
_entity.pdbx_description
1 polymer ?
#
loop_
_entity_poly.entity_id
_entity_poly.type
_entity_poly.pdbx_seq_one_letter_code
_entity_poly.pdbx_strand_id
1 'polypeptide(L)'
;MAIFEPGHLHIERHALNKDDVSYDLCLDYEVVTDEREGKGMQFTLHGSIQGKAMKETFFLPKDQAYNFASNVTKIVEKYGIPKTHSSVGSQHKHYDLMFEDVRQQLGMKSGDPVKPEHLE
;
A
#
# COMPACT_ATOMS: atom_id res chain seq x y z
N MET A 1 7.01 13.29 -5.30
CA MET A 1 7.55 13.15 -3.95
C MET A 1 6.80 12.04 -3.23
N ALA A 2 7.46 11.26 -2.38
CA ALA A 2 6.74 10.37 -1.47
C ALA A 2 7.16 10.73 -0.04
N ILE A 3 6.17 10.81 0.85
CA ILE A 3 6.32 11.13 2.26
C ILE A 3 5.71 9.96 3.01
N PHE A 4 6.57 9.27 3.76
CA PHE A 4 6.16 8.18 4.61
C PHE A 4 6.06 8.65 6.06
N GLU A 5 4.93 8.34 6.67
CA GLU A 5 4.62 8.55 8.07
C GLU A 5 4.06 7.23 8.64
N PRO A 6 4.26 6.94 9.94
CA PRO A 6 3.72 5.71 10.53
C PRO A 6 2.19 5.71 10.46
N GLY A 7 1.62 4.76 9.72
CA GLY A 7 0.19 4.68 9.42
C GLY A 7 -0.27 5.44 8.16
N HIS A 8 0.62 6.13 7.45
CA HIS A 8 0.25 6.98 6.31
C HIS A 8 1.39 7.11 5.28
N LEU A 9 1.13 6.77 4.02
CA LEU A 9 2.05 7.02 2.91
C LEU A 9 1.40 7.97 1.90
N HIS A 10 1.96 9.16 1.76
CA HIS A 10 1.59 10.09 0.70
C HIS A 10 2.55 9.96 -0.48
N ILE A 11 2.03 9.73 -1.67
CA ILE A 11 2.75 9.60 -2.93
C ILE A 11 2.17 10.61 -3.92
N GLU A 12 2.93 11.66 -4.20
CA GLU A 12 2.66 12.56 -5.31
C GLU A 12 3.68 12.34 -6.42
N ARG A 13 3.24 12.38 -7.67
CA ARG A 13 4.11 12.47 -8.84
C ARG A 13 3.57 13.58 -9.69
N HIS A 14 4.44 14.53 -10.02
CA HIS A 14 4.13 15.56 -10.98
C HIS A 14 4.73 15.17 -12.32
N ALA A 15 3.90 15.13 -13.37
CA ALA A 15 4.34 14.83 -14.72
C ALA A 15 5.27 15.94 -15.22
N LEU A 16 6.51 15.57 -15.57
CA LEU A 16 7.48 16.49 -16.17
C LEU A 16 7.32 16.57 -17.70
N ASN A 17 6.64 15.59 -18.31
CA ASN A 17 6.39 15.51 -19.76
C ASN A 17 4.92 15.19 -20.06
N LYS A 18 4.50 15.41 -21.32
CA LYS A 18 3.14 15.07 -21.81
C LYS A 18 2.81 13.57 -21.77
N ASP A 19 3.84 12.73 -21.71
CA ASP A 19 3.73 11.27 -21.56
C ASP A 19 3.76 10.82 -20.08
N ASP A 20 4.05 11.74 -19.15
CA ASP A 20 4.02 11.42 -17.72
C ASP A 20 2.62 11.64 -17.15
N VAL A 21 2.34 10.86 -16.11
CA VAL A 21 1.06 10.86 -15.41
C VAL A 21 1.24 11.60 -14.09
N SER A 22 0.52 12.70 -13.90
CA SER A 22 0.43 13.36 -12.59
C SER A 22 -0.58 12.62 -11.73
N TYR A 23 -0.16 12.24 -10.52
CA TYR A 23 -1.02 11.60 -9.54
C TYR A 23 -0.66 12.03 -8.14
N ASP A 24 -1.66 12.09 -7.29
CA ASP A 24 -1.56 12.36 -5.86
C ASP A 24 -2.33 11.26 -5.15
N LEU A 25 -1.67 10.47 -4.33
CA LEU A 25 -2.23 9.27 -3.71
C LEU A 25 -1.79 9.20 -2.25
N CYS A 26 -2.75 9.14 -1.35
CA CYS A 26 -2.57 8.88 0.07
C CYS A 26 -3.00 7.46 0.38
N LEU A 27 -2.13 6.70 1.01
CA LEU A 27 -2.37 5.36 1.50
C LEU A 27 -2.31 5.38 3.02
N ASP A 28 -3.47 5.51 3.63
CA ASP A 28 -3.65 5.38 5.07
C ASP A 28 -3.74 3.90 5.44
N TYR A 29 -3.14 3.52 6.55
CA TYR A 29 -3.23 2.15 7.04
C TYR A 29 -3.27 2.09 8.57
N GLU A 30 -4.13 1.24 9.09
CA GLU A 30 -4.41 1.15 10.52
C GLU A 30 -4.61 -0.31 10.94
N VAL A 31 -4.07 -0.67 12.11
CA VAL A 31 -4.31 -2.00 12.68
C VAL A 31 -5.75 -2.07 13.15
N VAL A 32 -6.50 -3.00 12.57
CA VAL A 32 -7.88 -3.30 12.98
C VAL A 32 -7.97 -4.77 13.36
N THR A 33 -8.87 -5.08 14.28
CA THR A 33 -9.17 -6.47 14.65
C THR A 33 -10.55 -6.80 14.15
N ASP A 34 -10.63 -7.63 13.12
CA ASP A 34 -11.88 -8.11 12.56
C ASP A 34 -12.37 -9.33 13.36
N GLU A 35 -13.67 -9.41 13.61
CA GLU A 35 -14.26 -10.52 14.38
C GLU A 35 -14.19 -11.86 13.63
N ARG A 36 -14.07 -11.84 12.29
CA ARG A 36 -14.02 -13.04 11.44
C ARG A 36 -12.59 -13.46 11.12
N GLU A 37 -11.75 -12.51 10.74
CA GLU A 37 -10.38 -12.78 10.26
C GLU A 37 -9.30 -12.54 11.33
N GLY A 38 -9.66 -11.93 12.47
CA GLY A 38 -8.74 -11.60 13.55
C GLY A 38 -7.96 -10.31 13.31
N LYS A 39 -6.75 -10.22 13.88
CA LYS A 39 -5.90 -9.02 13.78
C LYS A 39 -5.39 -8.86 12.34
N GLY A 40 -5.66 -7.70 11.74
CA GLY A 40 -5.18 -7.34 10.42
C GLY A 40 -4.97 -5.84 10.30
N MET A 41 -4.93 -5.37 9.06
CA MET A 41 -4.67 -3.99 8.74
C MET A 41 -5.63 -3.52 7.66
N GLN A 42 -6.31 -2.42 7.95
CA GLN A 42 -7.18 -1.75 7.00
C GLN A 42 -6.36 -0.72 6.24
N PHE A 43 -6.37 -0.79 4.92
CA PHE A 43 -5.71 0.13 4.02
C PHE A 43 -6.76 0.97 3.31
N THR A 44 -6.60 2.29 3.30
CA THR A 44 -7.43 3.24 2.56
C THR A 44 -6.55 3.99 1.59
N LEU A 45 -6.69 3.68 0.30
CA LEU A 45 -6.02 4.37 -0.78
C LEU A 45 -6.96 5.42 -1.35
N HIS A 46 -6.63 6.69 -1.23
CA HIS A 46 -7.42 7.79 -1.77
C HIS A 46 -6.55 8.88 -2.37
N GLY A 47 -7.09 9.64 -3.31
CA GLY A 47 -6.33 10.69 -3.97
C GLY A 47 -6.91 11.02 -5.34
N SER A 48 -6.07 11.50 -6.25
CA SER A 48 -6.45 11.88 -7.61
C SER A 48 -5.40 11.48 -8.64
N ILE A 49 -5.81 10.77 -9.69
CA ILE A 49 -4.94 10.36 -10.80
C ILE A 49 -5.41 11.08 -12.06
N GLN A 50 -4.55 11.90 -12.69
CA GLN A 50 -4.91 12.69 -13.89
C GLN A 50 -6.20 13.51 -13.72
N GLY A 51 -6.45 14.03 -12.51
CA GLY A 51 -7.68 14.78 -12.19
C GLY A 51 -8.92 13.92 -11.95
N LYS A 52 -8.80 12.59 -11.90
CA LYS A 52 -9.86 11.68 -11.43
C LYS A 52 -9.64 11.34 -9.98
N ALA A 53 -10.55 11.78 -9.12
CA ALA A 53 -10.56 11.37 -7.72
C ALA A 53 -10.82 9.86 -7.62
N MET A 54 -10.04 9.19 -6.78
CA MET A 54 -10.21 7.78 -6.46
C MET A 54 -10.15 7.57 -4.95
N LYS A 55 -10.93 6.62 -4.45
CA LYS A 55 -10.90 6.19 -3.05
C LYS A 55 -11.32 4.73 -2.98
N GLU A 56 -10.40 3.89 -2.56
CA GLU A 56 -10.60 2.45 -2.40
C GLU A 56 -10.09 2.05 -1.02
N THR A 57 -10.90 1.31 -0.28
CA THR A 57 -10.53 0.78 1.04
C THR A 57 -10.56 -0.74 0.97
N PHE A 58 -9.54 -1.38 1.52
CA PHE A 58 -9.43 -2.83 1.59
C PHE A 58 -8.80 -3.25 2.91
N PHE A 59 -9.34 -4.33 3.49
CA PHE A 59 -8.76 -4.95 4.67
C PHE A 59 -7.84 -6.09 4.25
N LEU A 60 -6.68 -6.18 4.89
CA LEU A 60 -5.79 -7.32 4.75
C LEU A 60 -5.55 -7.94 6.13
N PRO A 61 -5.81 -9.25 6.30
CA PRO A 61 -5.44 -9.94 7.53
C PRO A 61 -3.93 -9.89 7.75
N LYS A 62 -3.48 -10.10 9.00
CA LYS A 62 -2.05 -10.15 9.39
C LYS A 62 -1.18 -10.91 8.38
N ASP A 63 -1.67 -12.05 7.90
CA ASP A 63 -0.95 -12.86 6.94
C ASP A 63 -0.83 -12.15 5.59
N GLN A 64 -1.91 -11.60 5.04
CA GLN A 64 -1.85 -10.92 3.75
C GLN A 64 -1.36 -9.46 3.81
N ALA A 65 -1.06 -8.95 4.99
CA ALA A 65 -0.62 -7.57 5.17
C ALA A 65 0.64 -7.25 4.36
N TYR A 66 1.50 -8.23 4.03
CA TYR A 66 2.65 -8.05 3.12
C TYR A 66 2.27 -7.88 1.64
N ASN A 67 1.06 -8.27 1.25
CA ASN A 67 0.59 -8.23 -0.14
C ASN A 67 -0.15 -6.93 -0.48
N PHE A 68 -0.09 -5.92 0.41
CA PHE A 68 -0.69 -4.60 0.19
C PHE A 68 -0.14 -3.92 -1.07
N ALA A 69 1.17 -4.02 -1.33
CA ALA A 69 1.79 -3.44 -2.52
C ALA A 69 1.15 -3.96 -3.82
N SER A 70 0.86 -5.26 -3.90
CA SER A 70 0.17 -5.86 -5.05
C SER A 70 -1.25 -5.33 -5.22
N ASN A 71 -1.99 -5.14 -4.12
CA ASN A 71 -3.35 -4.59 -4.16
C ASN A 71 -3.35 -3.12 -4.60
N VAL A 72 -2.51 -2.30 -3.97
CA VAL A 72 -2.31 -0.89 -4.34
C VAL A 72 -1.94 -0.78 -5.82
N THR A 73 -1.00 -1.61 -6.30
CA THR A 73 -0.60 -1.64 -7.72
C THR A 73 -1.78 -1.93 -8.64
N LYS A 74 -2.57 -2.98 -8.35
CA LYS A 74 -3.76 -3.32 -9.16
C LYS A 74 -4.78 -2.19 -9.19
N ILE A 75 -4.98 -1.51 -8.06
CA ILE A 75 -5.91 -0.38 -7.97
C ILE A 75 -5.42 0.76 -8.86
N VAL A 76 -4.18 1.23 -8.67
CA VAL A 76 -3.66 2.36 -9.45
C VAL A 76 -3.56 2.05 -10.95
N GLU A 77 -3.27 0.80 -11.30
CA GLU A 77 -3.32 0.31 -12.68
C GLU A 77 -4.71 0.45 -13.29
N LYS A 78 -5.76 0.05 -12.55
CA LYS A 78 -7.16 0.18 -12.97
C LYS A 78 -7.57 1.64 -13.21
N TYR A 79 -7.00 2.57 -12.45
CA TYR A 79 -7.26 4.00 -12.60
C TYR A 79 -6.41 4.68 -13.69
N GLY A 80 -5.47 3.96 -14.30
CA GLY A 80 -4.71 4.43 -15.47
C GLY A 80 -3.28 4.87 -15.19
N ILE A 81 -2.68 4.47 -14.06
CA ILE A 81 -1.22 4.54 -13.90
C ILE A 81 -0.61 3.29 -14.55
N PRO A 82 0.09 3.40 -15.70
CA PRO A 82 0.73 2.25 -16.32
C PRO A 82 1.85 1.72 -15.41
N LYS A 83 2.02 0.38 -15.33
CA LYS A 83 3.06 -0.27 -14.49
C LYS A 83 4.46 0.33 -14.64
N THR A 84 4.78 0.90 -15.80
CA THR A 84 6.05 1.56 -16.11
C THR A 84 6.23 2.92 -15.41
N HIS A 85 5.14 3.64 -15.11
CA HIS A 85 5.12 4.90 -14.34
C HIS A 85 4.63 4.69 -12.90
N SER A 86 4.10 3.52 -12.58
CA SER A 86 3.96 3.01 -11.22
C SER A 86 5.35 2.78 -10.64
N SER A 87 6.07 3.86 -10.36
CA SER A 87 7.34 3.86 -9.61
C SER A 87 7.17 3.37 -8.16
N VAL A 88 6.04 2.73 -7.86
CA VAL A 88 5.80 1.81 -6.73
C VAL A 88 7.00 0.87 -6.57
N GLY A 89 7.52 0.30 -7.67
CA GLY A 89 8.73 -0.54 -7.67
C GLY A 89 10.07 0.21 -7.65
N SER A 90 10.13 1.55 -7.67
CA SER A 90 11.37 2.33 -7.52
C SER A 90 11.41 3.12 -6.21
N GLN A 91 10.32 3.11 -5.45
CA GLN A 91 10.19 3.68 -4.11
C GLN A 91 10.33 2.61 -3.03
N HIS A 92 11.12 1.56 -3.28
CA HIS A 92 11.32 0.43 -2.36
C HIS A 92 11.59 0.86 -0.92
N LYS A 93 12.32 1.97 -0.71
CA LYS A 93 12.65 2.45 0.64
C LYS A 93 11.41 2.79 1.48
N HIS A 94 10.40 3.45 0.92
CA HIS A 94 9.21 3.80 1.69
C HIS A 94 8.32 2.58 1.94
N TYR A 95 8.25 1.68 0.98
CA TYR A 95 7.56 0.40 1.17
C TYR A 95 8.24 -0.49 2.20
N ASP A 96 9.57 -0.48 2.26
CA ASP A 96 10.34 -1.19 3.28
C ASP A 96 10.04 -0.61 4.69
N LEU A 97 10.00 0.72 4.82
CA LEU A 97 9.60 1.39 6.06
C LEU A 97 8.16 1.07 6.46
N MET A 98 7.21 1.10 5.50
CA MET A 98 5.84 0.64 5.73
C MET A 98 5.82 -0.81 6.19
N PHE A 99 6.57 -1.69 5.54
CA PHE A 99 6.63 -3.10 5.89
C PHE A 99 7.12 -3.29 7.33
N GLU A 100 8.17 -2.58 7.74
CA GLU A 100 8.66 -2.60 9.12
C GLU A 100 7.63 -2.06 10.11
N ASP A 101 6.95 -0.96 9.79
CA ASP A 101 5.92 -0.35 10.64
C ASP A 101 4.68 -1.26 10.78
N VAL A 102 4.12 -1.73 9.67
CA VAL A 102 3.02 -2.70 9.60
C VAL A 102 3.35 -3.93 10.46
N ARG A 103 4.58 -4.44 10.33
CA ARG A 103 5.07 -5.56 11.11
C ARG A 103 5.12 -5.24 12.60
N GLN A 104 5.66 -4.09 12.99
CA GLN A 104 5.72 -3.63 14.38
C GLN A 104 4.32 -3.48 14.98
N GLN A 105 3.41 -2.79 14.28
CA GLN A 105 2.04 -2.54 14.72
C GLN A 105 1.21 -3.83 14.82
N LEU A 106 1.35 -4.74 13.85
CA LEU A 106 0.72 -6.06 13.90
C LEU A 106 1.35 -6.96 14.97
N GLY A 107 2.54 -6.63 15.47
CA GLY A 107 3.28 -7.44 16.44
C GLY A 107 3.85 -8.69 15.81
N MET A 108 4.17 -8.65 14.50
CA MET A 108 4.82 -9.73 13.79
C MET A 108 6.30 -9.80 14.17
N LYS A 109 6.71 -10.79 14.97
CA LYS A 109 8.12 -10.95 15.34
C LYS A 109 8.98 -11.34 14.14
N SER A 110 10.18 -10.77 14.06
CA SER A 110 11.24 -11.28 13.18
C SER A 110 11.75 -12.60 13.72
N GLY A 111 11.47 -13.68 12.99
CA GLY A 111 11.72 -15.06 13.42
C GLY A 111 10.48 -15.85 13.85
N ASP A 112 9.27 -15.28 13.79
CA ASP A 112 8.05 -16.09 13.91
C ASP A 112 7.90 -16.93 12.62
N PRO A 113 7.72 -18.26 12.70
CA PRO A 113 7.60 -19.10 11.52
C PRO A 113 6.38 -18.65 10.70
N VAL A 114 6.60 -18.32 9.42
CA VAL A 114 5.51 -18.28 8.43
C VAL A 114 4.81 -19.63 8.51
N LYS A 115 3.51 -19.62 8.82
CA LYS A 115 2.71 -20.85 8.79
C LYS A 115 2.76 -21.39 7.36
N PRO A 116 3.14 -22.67 7.15
CA PRO A 116 3.20 -23.26 5.81
C PRO A 116 1.82 -23.34 5.12
N GLU A 117 0.74 -23.11 5.87
CA GLU A 117 -0.65 -23.06 5.40
C GLU A 117 -0.94 -21.91 4.40
N HIS A 118 -0.03 -20.97 4.23
CA HIS A 118 -0.17 -19.80 3.34
C HIS A 118 0.78 -19.84 2.12
N LEU A 119 1.44 -20.99 1.89
CA LEU A 119 2.38 -21.22 0.77
C LEU A 119 1.83 -22.18 -0.31
N GLU A 120 0.55 -22.54 -0.26
CA GLU A 120 -0.07 -23.43 -1.28
C GLU A 120 -0.54 -22.68 -2.54
#